data_AF-A0A0H4VMR6-F1
#
_entry.id   AF-A0A0H4VMR6-F1
#
_cell.length_a   1.000
_cell.length_b   1.000
_cell.length_c   1.000
_cell.angle_alpha   90.00
_cell.angle_beta   90.00
_cell.angle_gamma   90.00
#
_symmetry.space_group_name_H-M   'P 1'
#
loop_
_entity.id
_entity.type
_entity.pdbx_description
1 polymer ?
#
loop_
_entity_poly.entity_id
_entity_poly.type
_entity_poly.pdbx_seq_one_letter_code
_entity_poly.pdbx_strand_id
1 'polypeptide(L)'
;MLAESYRVLQVPFGTDMPQVRHAYRRLVLQYHPDRNREAGAQEMFLRVQAAYEYLQRFHNVVPVTAYATAGAASASQPKPQPVSDWDRYQYVYDPPADPKEYNAWAAVARERARKQKEKDHAAYIRATLAMKKKWWYPVARYGSYGVLLFGVLVGASFISIPIFFLLNGYFKPSLMGIITVPMGLKIVQVMLAFRVDIRKHFGEDLPETVS
;
A
#
# COMPACT_ATOMS: atom_id res chain seq x y z
N MET A 1 4.28 -24.71 32.45
CA MET A 1 4.08 -24.00 31.17
C MET A 1 2.81 -23.13 31.20
N LEU A 2 1.65 -23.66 31.58
CA LEU A 2 0.39 -22.87 31.62
C LEU A 2 0.47 -21.59 32.47
N ALA A 3 0.93 -21.66 33.72
CA ALA A 3 1.06 -20.49 34.59
C ALA A 3 2.04 -19.42 34.06
N GLU A 4 3.08 -19.86 33.35
CA GLU A 4 4.06 -18.97 32.74
C GLU A 4 3.45 -18.21 31.54
N SER A 5 2.58 -18.85 30.76
CA SER A 5 1.90 -18.19 29.64
C SER A 5 0.97 -17.06 30.12
N TYR A 6 0.25 -17.25 31.23
CA TYR A 6 -0.56 -16.18 31.86
C TYR A 6 0.33 -15.04 32.38
N ARG A 7 1.47 -15.38 32.97
CA ARG A 7 2.44 -14.40 33.49
C ARG A 7 3.08 -13.56 32.38
N VAL A 8 3.48 -14.19 31.27
CA VAL A 8 4.04 -13.51 30.09
C VAL A 8 3.04 -12.54 29.46
N LEU A 9 1.76 -12.92 29.42
CA LEU A 9 0.68 -12.06 28.93
C LEU A 9 0.19 -11.03 29.98
N GLN A 10 0.78 -11.03 31.18
CA GLN A 10 0.43 -10.13 32.29
C GLN A 10 -1.07 -10.19 32.65
N VAL A 11 -1.63 -11.39 32.64
CA VAL A 11 -3.04 -11.65 32.99
C VAL A 11 -3.13 -12.61 34.18
N PRO A 12 -4.16 -12.49 35.02
CA PRO A 12 -4.41 -13.44 36.10
C PRO A 12 -4.56 -14.88 35.58
N PHE A 13 -4.16 -15.84 36.40
CA PHE A 13 -4.36 -17.25 36.09
C PHE A 13 -5.86 -17.57 36.06
N GLY A 14 -6.32 -18.26 35.01
CA GLY A 14 -7.74 -18.57 34.82
C GLY A 14 -8.57 -17.45 34.18
N THR A 15 -7.93 -16.40 33.68
CA THR A 15 -8.59 -15.35 32.90
C THR A 15 -9.17 -15.90 31.58
N ASP A 16 -10.37 -15.41 31.22
CA ASP A 16 -11.09 -15.80 30.02
C ASP A 16 -10.39 -15.36 28.72
N MET A 17 -10.59 -16.11 27.62
CA MET A 17 -9.94 -15.88 26.33
C MET A 17 -10.13 -14.48 25.70
N PRO A 18 -11.26 -13.77 25.81
CA PRO A 18 -11.37 -12.41 25.30
C PRO A 18 -10.44 -11.43 26.04
N GLN A 19 -10.22 -11.62 27.35
CA GLN A 19 -9.27 -10.81 28.12
C GLN A 19 -7.81 -11.17 27.77
N VAL A 20 -7.51 -12.46 27.57
CA VAL A 20 -6.21 -12.93 27.06
C VAL A 20 -5.91 -12.31 25.68
N ARG A 21 -6.89 -12.30 24.76
CA ARG A 21 -6.79 -11.66 23.44
C ARG A 21 -6.57 -10.15 23.50
N HIS A 22 -7.17 -9.49 24.49
CA HIS A 22 -6.98 -8.06 24.70
C HIS A 22 -5.55 -7.76 25.18
N ALA A 23 -5.06 -8.51 26.17
CA ALA A 23 -3.69 -8.37 26.66
C ALA A 23 -2.64 -8.67 25.59
N TYR A 24 -2.85 -9.72 24.80
CA TYR A 24 -2.03 -10.07 23.65
C TYR A 24 -1.91 -8.91 22.65
N ARG A 25 -3.03 -8.34 22.20
CA ARG A 25 -3.02 -7.19 21.26
C ARG A 25 -2.25 -5.99 21.80
N ARG A 26 -2.40 -5.69 23.09
CA ARG A 26 -1.68 -4.59 23.75
C ARG A 26 -0.16 -4.83 23.74
N LEU A 27 0.28 -6.04 24.07
CA LEU A 27 1.70 -6.40 24.13
C LEU A 27 2.32 -6.49 22.73
N VAL A 28 1.61 -7.02 21.74
CA VAL A 28 2.06 -7.06 20.34
C VAL A 28 2.28 -5.66 19.78
N LEU A 29 1.39 -4.70 20.07
CA LEU A 29 1.57 -3.31 19.65
C LEU A 29 2.76 -2.63 20.35
N GLN A 30 3.06 -3.02 21.60
CA GLN A 30 4.16 -2.47 22.39
C GLN A 30 5.53 -2.99 21.94
N TYR A 31 5.61 -4.26 21.55
CA TYR A 31 6.86 -4.93 21.15
C TYR A 31 6.95 -5.20 19.64
N HIS A 32 6.14 -4.52 18.82
CA HIS A 32 6.15 -4.72 17.38
C HIS A 32 7.53 -4.33 16.79
N PRO A 33 8.17 -5.17 15.97
CA PRO A 33 9.54 -4.94 15.48
C PRO A 33 9.69 -3.66 14.64
N ASP A 34 8.60 -3.21 14.02
CA ASP A 34 8.57 -1.95 13.27
C ASP A 34 8.53 -0.70 14.17
N ARG A 35 8.00 -0.83 15.39
CA ARG A 35 7.80 0.31 16.33
C ARG A 35 8.83 0.35 17.46
N ASN A 36 9.29 -0.80 17.93
CA ASN A 36 10.28 -0.90 19.01
C ASN A 36 11.53 -1.65 18.51
N ARG A 37 12.67 -0.95 18.49
CA ARG A 37 13.99 -1.46 18.08
C ARG A 37 14.93 -1.73 19.27
N GLU A 38 14.41 -1.77 20.48
CA GLU A 38 15.19 -2.08 21.68
C GLU A 38 15.72 -3.52 21.66
N ALA A 39 16.94 -3.70 22.16
CA ALA A 39 17.54 -5.01 22.35
C ALA A 39 16.74 -5.81 23.40
N GLY A 40 15.91 -6.74 22.93
CA GLY A 40 15.01 -7.56 23.76
C GLY A 40 13.53 -7.48 23.37
N ALA A 41 13.11 -6.48 22.58
CA ALA A 41 11.73 -6.36 22.12
C ALA A 41 11.31 -7.55 21.24
N GLN A 42 12.21 -8.00 20.37
CA GLN A 42 11.98 -9.16 19.50
C GLN A 42 11.85 -10.48 20.28
N GLU A 43 12.65 -10.66 21.34
CA GLU A 43 12.57 -11.86 22.19
C GLU A 43 11.26 -11.87 22.99
N MET A 44 10.87 -10.71 23.53
CA MET A 44 9.59 -10.54 24.22
C MET A 44 8.39 -10.76 23.29
N PHE A 45 8.46 -10.29 22.05
CA PHE A 45 7.44 -10.52 21.03
C PHE A 45 7.22 -12.02 20.77
N LEU A 46 8.30 -12.77 20.56
CA LEU A 46 8.23 -14.21 20.35
C LEU A 46 7.67 -14.96 21.58
N ARG A 47 8.06 -14.54 22.79
CA ARG A 47 7.53 -15.11 24.04
C ARG A 47 6.04 -14.85 24.21
N VAL A 48 5.58 -13.63 23.90
CA VAL A 48 4.16 -13.24 23.94
C VAL A 48 3.34 -14.04 22.93
N GLN A 49 3.85 -14.25 21.71
CA GLN A 49 3.20 -15.07 20.69
C GLN A 49 3.10 -16.54 21.12
N ALA A 50 4.20 -17.14 21.59
CA ALA A 50 4.22 -18.53 22.05
C ALA A 50 3.27 -18.76 23.25
N ALA A 51 3.20 -17.80 24.19
CA ALA A 51 2.28 -17.86 25.32
C ALA A 51 0.81 -17.83 24.89
N TYR A 52 0.46 -16.97 23.93
CA TYR A 52 -0.90 -16.87 23.40
C TYR A 52 -1.33 -18.13 22.65
N GLU A 53 -0.47 -18.66 21.77
CA GLU A 53 -0.74 -19.91 21.04
C GLU A 53 -0.94 -21.10 21.99
N TYR A 54 -0.15 -21.17 23.06
CA TYR A 54 -0.31 -22.20 24.09
C TYR A 54 -1.67 -22.07 24.79
N LEU A 55 -2.03 -20.89 25.29
CA LEU A 55 -3.33 -20.69 25.96
C LEU A 55 -4.52 -20.99 25.03
N GLN A 56 -4.43 -20.62 23.76
CA GLN A 56 -5.47 -20.90 22.78
C GLN A 56 -5.68 -22.40 22.55
N ARG A 57 -4.61 -23.20 22.57
CA ARG A 57 -4.71 -24.66 22.45
C ARG A 57 -5.28 -25.31 23.71
N PHE A 58 -4.88 -24.84 24.90
CA PHE A 58 -5.29 -25.43 26.18
C PHE A 58 -6.72 -25.05 26.61
N HIS A 59 -7.19 -23.85 26.27
CA HIS A 59 -8.56 -23.43 26.58
C HIS A 59 -9.63 -24.31 25.91
N ASN A 60 -9.31 -24.92 24.76
CA ASN A 60 -10.23 -25.82 24.05
C ASN A 60 -10.39 -27.21 24.70
N VAL A 61 -9.69 -27.50 25.81
CA VAL A 61 -9.60 -28.85 26.41
C VAL A 61 -10.28 -28.95 27.78
N VAL A 62 -10.73 -27.84 28.38
CA VAL A 62 -11.36 -27.87 29.71
C VAL A 62 -12.75 -27.23 29.65
N PRO A 63 -13.85 -28.01 29.71
CA PRO A 63 -15.18 -27.44 29.87
C PRO A 63 -15.24 -26.68 31.20
N VAL A 64 -15.69 -25.43 31.12
CA VAL A 64 -15.88 -24.51 32.25
C VAL A 64 -16.96 -25.07 33.17
N THR A 65 -16.61 -25.96 34.09
CA THR A 65 -17.55 -26.52 35.09
C THR A 65 -17.00 -26.56 36.52
N ALA A 66 -15.88 -25.91 36.82
CA ALA A 66 -15.43 -25.73 38.19
C ALA A 66 -15.23 -24.25 38.48
N TYR A 67 -15.77 -23.77 39.60
CA TYR A 67 -15.82 -22.38 40.08
C TYR A 67 -17.00 -21.52 39.57
N ALA A 68 -18.22 -22.06 39.67
CA ALA A 68 -19.43 -21.26 39.81
C ALA A 68 -19.94 -21.34 41.25
N THR A 69 -19.24 -20.70 42.19
CA THR A 69 -19.80 -20.31 43.50
C THR A 69 -18.81 -19.40 44.22
N ALA A 70 -19.01 -18.08 44.07
CA ALA A 70 -18.88 -17.05 45.10
C ALA A 70 -18.64 -15.68 44.45
N GLY A 71 -19.69 -14.85 44.43
CA GLY A 71 -19.58 -13.40 44.57
C GLY A 71 -18.88 -12.63 43.44
N ALA A 72 -19.64 -12.26 42.42
CA ALA A 72 -19.51 -10.93 41.83
C ALA A 72 -20.89 -10.48 41.37
N ALA A 73 -21.45 -9.50 42.08
CA ALA A 73 -22.64 -8.79 41.71
C ALA A 73 -22.57 -8.41 40.23
N SER A 74 -23.61 -8.75 39.49
CA SER A 74 -23.86 -8.27 38.14
C SER A 74 -23.98 -6.74 38.18
N ALA A 75 -22.84 -6.04 38.13
CA ALA A 75 -22.81 -4.71 37.57
C ALA A 75 -23.25 -4.89 36.13
N SER A 76 -24.50 -4.53 35.86
CA SER A 76 -25.07 -4.43 34.53
C SER A 76 -24.07 -3.68 33.66
N GLN A 77 -23.34 -4.41 32.83
CA GLN A 77 -22.57 -3.81 31.76
C GLN A 77 -23.55 -2.90 31.02
N PRO A 78 -23.29 -1.58 30.89
CA PRO A 78 -24.12 -0.74 30.06
C PRO A 78 -24.12 -1.39 28.68
N LYS A 79 -25.31 -1.76 28.20
CA LYS A 79 -25.56 -2.41 26.92
C LYS A 79 -24.59 -1.79 25.90
N PRO A 80 -23.63 -2.54 25.33
CA PRO A 80 -22.59 -1.94 24.51
C PRO A 80 -23.29 -1.16 23.41
N GLN A 81 -23.12 0.17 23.43
CA GLN A 81 -23.57 1.03 22.35
C GLN A 81 -22.97 0.46 21.06
N PRO A 82 -23.70 0.47 19.95
CA PRO A 82 -23.24 -0.16 18.72
C PRO A 82 -21.92 0.49 18.29
N VAL A 83 -20.81 -0.20 18.57
CA VAL A 83 -19.48 0.23 18.17
C VAL A 83 -19.47 0.32 16.65
N SER A 84 -19.08 1.47 16.11
CA SER A 84 -19.03 1.69 14.67
C SER A 84 -18.15 0.63 14.01
N ASP A 85 -18.59 0.11 12.87
CA ASP A 85 -17.82 -0.89 12.09
C ASP A 85 -16.40 -0.38 11.80
N TRP A 86 -16.25 0.93 11.63
CA TRP A 86 -14.97 1.62 11.49
C TRP A 86 -14.01 1.37 12.63
N ASP A 87 -14.44 1.59 13.87
CA ASP A 87 -13.60 1.44 15.05
C ASP A 87 -13.20 -0.03 15.26
N ARG A 88 -14.09 -0.94 14.88
CA ARG A 88 -13.88 -2.39 14.99
C ARG A 88 -12.84 -2.91 13.99
N TYR A 89 -12.90 -2.49 12.73
CA TYR A 89 -12.11 -3.12 11.65
C TYR A 89 -10.96 -2.28 11.10
N GLN A 90 -10.76 -1.03 11.54
CA GLN A 90 -9.69 -0.17 11.01
C GLN A 90 -8.27 -0.77 11.09
N TYR A 91 -7.99 -1.60 12.10
CA TYR A 91 -6.68 -2.26 12.30
C TYR A 91 -6.71 -3.78 12.13
N VAL A 92 -7.83 -4.32 11.62
CA VAL A 92 -7.98 -5.77 11.40
C VAL A 92 -7.72 -6.06 9.93
N TYR A 93 -6.66 -6.81 9.65
CA TYR A 93 -6.24 -7.17 8.30
C TYR A 93 -6.78 -8.53 7.86
N ASP A 94 -6.94 -9.46 8.81
CA ASP A 94 -7.49 -10.78 8.52
C ASP A 94 -9.02 -10.71 8.36
N PRO A 95 -9.58 -11.30 7.27
CA PRO A 95 -11.02 -11.31 7.05
C PRO A 95 -11.72 -12.20 8.10
N PRO A 96 -12.80 -11.71 8.74
CA PRO A 96 -13.62 -12.52 9.65
C PRO A 96 -14.27 -13.72 8.95
N ALA A 97 -14.42 -14.84 9.66
CA ALA A 97 -15.03 -16.06 9.14
C ALA A 97 -16.57 -16.00 9.07
N ASP A 98 -17.21 -15.17 9.91
CA ASP A 98 -18.66 -14.98 9.88
C ASP A 98 -19.09 -14.12 8.68
N PRO A 99 -20.06 -14.57 7.84
CA PRO A 99 -20.47 -13.83 6.65
C PRO A 99 -20.99 -12.40 6.91
N LYS A 100 -21.66 -12.15 8.05
CA LYS A 100 -22.14 -10.80 8.38
C LYS A 100 -20.97 -9.88 8.75
N GLU A 101 -20.05 -10.36 9.58
CA GLU A 101 -18.85 -9.62 9.96
C GLU A 101 -17.91 -9.38 8.76
N TYR A 102 -17.82 -10.32 7.82
CA TYR A 102 -17.04 -10.17 6.60
C TYR A 102 -17.49 -8.95 5.78
N ASN A 103 -18.79 -8.76 5.60
CA ASN A 103 -19.33 -7.63 4.83
C ASN A 103 -18.98 -6.28 5.47
N ALA A 104 -19.06 -6.18 6.79
CA ALA A 104 -18.68 -4.99 7.56
C ALA A 104 -17.17 -4.72 7.47
N TRP A 105 -16.34 -5.76 7.64
CA TRP A 105 -14.88 -5.66 7.44
C TRP A 105 -14.53 -5.21 6.02
N ALA A 106 -15.17 -5.78 4.99
CA ALA A 106 -14.93 -5.45 3.60
C ALA A 106 -15.31 -4.00 3.28
N ALA A 107 -16.38 -3.48 3.89
CA ALA A 107 -16.77 -2.08 3.76
C ALA A 107 -15.69 -1.15 4.33
N VAL A 108 -15.19 -1.43 5.53
CA VAL A 108 -14.11 -0.66 6.17
C VAL A 108 -12.80 -0.80 5.40
N ALA A 109 -12.48 -1.98 4.88
CA ALA A 109 -11.31 -2.20 4.02
C ALA A 109 -11.35 -1.33 2.76
N ARG A 110 -12.51 -1.26 2.08
CA ARG A 110 -12.68 -0.40 0.90
C ARG A 110 -12.46 1.07 1.22
N GLU A 111 -13.04 1.55 2.31
CA GLU A 111 -12.92 2.97 2.63
C GLU A 111 -11.57 3.32 3.29
N ARG A 112 -10.86 2.34 3.88
CA ARG A 112 -9.43 2.48 4.22
C ARG A 112 -8.60 2.68 2.96
N ALA A 113 -8.82 1.84 1.94
CA ALA A 113 -8.14 1.96 0.67
C ALA A 113 -8.43 3.32 -0.01
N ARG A 114 -9.67 3.82 0.09
CA ARG A 114 -10.03 5.18 -0.38
C ARG A 114 -9.23 6.26 0.35
N LYS A 115 -9.28 6.28 1.69
CA LYS A 115 -8.53 7.26 2.50
C LYS A 115 -7.02 7.17 2.29
N GLN A 116 -6.50 5.97 2.11
CA GLN A 116 -5.08 5.75 1.82
C GLN A 116 -4.73 6.33 0.44
N LYS A 117 -5.53 6.05 -0.59
CA LYS A 117 -5.34 6.61 -1.94
C LYS A 117 -5.40 8.13 -1.95
N GLU A 118 -6.29 8.74 -1.17
CA GLU A 118 -6.36 10.20 -0.99
C GLU A 118 -5.10 10.77 -0.32
N LYS A 119 -4.61 10.13 0.75
CA LYS A 119 -3.36 10.51 1.43
C LYS A 119 -2.15 10.37 0.52
N ASP A 120 -2.04 9.26 -0.19
CA ASP A 120 -0.96 8.98 -1.14
C ASP A 120 -0.98 9.98 -2.30
N HIS A 121 -2.18 10.32 -2.81
CA HIS A 121 -2.34 11.34 -3.85
C HIS A 121 -1.92 12.74 -3.36
N ALA A 122 -2.32 13.12 -2.15
CA ALA A 122 -1.89 14.39 -1.54
C ALA A 122 -0.37 14.42 -1.31
N ALA A 123 0.22 13.31 -0.86
CA ALA A 123 1.67 13.17 -0.69
C ALA A 123 2.42 13.28 -2.02
N TYR A 124 1.88 12.64 -3.07
CA TYR A 124 2.39 12.74 -4.43
C TYR A 124 2.41 14.19 -4.92
N ILE A 125 1.29 14.93 -4.80
CA ILE A 125 1.23 16.34 -5.20
C ILE A 125 2.27 17.18 -4.45
N ARG A 126 2.39 17.00 -3.13
CA ARG A 126 3.38 17.70 -2.31
C ARG A 126 4.81 17.43 -2.75
N ALA A 127 5.15 16.16 -3.00
CA ALA A 127 6.47 15.76 -3.47
C ALA A 127 6.79 16.37 -4.84
N THR A 128 5.81 16.37 -5.76
CA THR A 128 5.97 16.92 -7.11
C THR A 128 6.10 18.45 -7.09
N LEU A 129 5.31 19.16 -6.28
CA LEU A 129 5.47 20.60 -6.10
C LEU A 129 6.83 20.96 -5.46
N ALA A 130 7.32 20.15 -4.52
CA ALA A 130 8.64 20.33 -3.94
C ALA A 130 9.76 20.10 -4.98
N MET A 131 9.57 19.16 -5.91
CA MET A 131 10.49 18.93 -7.03
C MET A 131 10.55 20.16 -7.97
N LYS A 132 9.40 20.76 -8.32
CA LYS A 132 9.31 21.93 -9.20
C LYS A 132 10.12 23.14 -8.70
N LYS A 133 10.33 23.26 -7.38
CA LYS A 133 11.12 24.35 -6.77
C LYS A 133 12.63 24.16 -6.90
N LYS A 134 13.11 22.97 -7.28
CA LYS A 134 14.55 22.70 -7.35
C LYS A 134 15.17 23.34 -8.60
N TRP A 135 16.39 23.85 -8.48
CA TRP A 135 17.12 24.54 -9.55
C TRP A 135 17.33 23.67 -10.81
N TRP A 136 17.46 22.35 -10.65
CA TRP A 136 17.68 21.42 -11.75
C TRP A 136 16.39 21.07 -12.50
N TYR A 137 15.22 21.32 -11.93
CA TYR A 137 13.93 21.00 -12.55
C TYR A 137 13.79 21.57 -13.97
N PRO A 138 14.02 22.87 -14.23
CA PRO A 138 13.94 23.40 -15.58
C PRO A 138 14.93 22.71 -16.52
N VAL A 139 16.16 22.44 -16.08
CA VAL A 139 17.19 21.77 -16.89
C VAL A 139 16.75 20.36 -17.28
N ALA A 140 16.28 19.56 -16.32
CA ALA A 140 15.81 18.20 -16.58
C ALA A 140 14.55 18.17 -17.46
N ARG A 141 13.65 19.14 -17.28
CA ARG A 141 12.45 19.30 -18.10
C ARG A 141 12.81 19.62 -19.54
N TYR A 142 13.59 20.67 -19.78
CA TYR A 142 14.01 21.05 -21.13
C TYR A 142 14.88 19.98 -21.79
N GLY A 143 15.75 19.32 -21.02
CA GLY A 143 16.54 18.18 -21.51
C GLY A 143 15.67 17.03 -22.00
N SER A 144 14.66 16.64 -21.22
CA SER A 144 13.70 15.59 -21.60
C SER A 144 12.92 15.95 -22.87
N TYR A 145 12.44 17.19 -22.97
CA TYR A 145 11.78 17.68 -24.18
C TYR A 145 12.73 17.80 -25.38
N GLY A 146 14.01 18.06 -25.15
CA GLY A 146 15.06 18.05 -26.17
C GLY A 146 15.29 16.65 -26.75
N VAL A 147 15.36 15.62 -25.89
CA VAL A 147 15.44 14.22 -26.32
C VAL A 147 14.20 13.82 -27.11
N LEU A 148 13.02 14.22 -26.63
CA LEU A 148 11.76 13.98 -27.32
C LEU A 148 11.76 14.61 -28.73
N LEU A 149 12.14 15.88 -28.84
CA LEU A 149 12.22 16.58 -30.12
C LEU A 149 13.20 15.88 -31.07
N PHE A 150 14.39 15.55 -30.58
CA PHE A 150 15.40 14.85 -31.36
C PHE A 150 14.88 13.51 -31.87
N GLY A 151 14.26 12.70 -31.01
CA GLY A 151 13.68 11.41 -31.42
C GLY A 151 12.56 11.54 -32.44
N VAL A 152 11.69 12.55 -32.31
CA VAL A 152 10.64 12.84 -33.31
C VAL A 152 11.25 13.25 -34.64
N LEU A 153 12.28 14.10 -34.63
CA LEU A 153 13.00 14.51 -35.84
C LEU A 153 13.66 13.31 -36.52
N VAL A 154 14.34 12.44 -35.77
CA VAL A 154 14.92 11.20 -36.29
C VAL A 154 13.84 10.32 -36.90
N GLY A 155 12.74 10.06 -36.19
CA GLY A 155 11.63 9.27 -36.72
C GLY A 155 11.04 9.86 -38.01
N ALA A 156 10.86 11.18 -38.06
CA ALA A 156 10.38 11.89 -39.24
C ALA A 156 11.37 11.83 -40.42
N SER A 157 12.68 11.92 -40.16
CA SER A 157 13.72 11.74 -41.17
C SER A 157 13.66 10.35 -41.80
N PHE A 158 13.48 9.29 -41.01
CA PHE A 158 13.34 7.92 -41.54
C PHE A 158 12.12 7.74 -42.46
N ILE A 159 11.05 8.49 -42.21
CA ILE A 159 9.85 8.51 -43.03
C ILE A 159 10.05 9.34 -44.31
N SER A 160 10.79 10.46 -44.22
CA SER A 160 10.97 11.38 -45.35
C SER A 160 12.04 10.93 -46.36
N ILE A 161 13.07 10.18 -45.93
CA ILE A 161 14.14 9.66 -46.81
C ILE A 161 13.63 8.96 -48.08
N PRO A 162 12.74 7.95 -48.02
CA PRO A 162 12.26 7.27 -49.23
C PRO A 162 11.40 8.18 -50.12
N ILE A 163 10.64 9.11 -49.52
CA ILE A 163 9.85 10.11 -50.24
C ILE A 163 10.77 11.05 -51.02
N PHE A 164 11.85 11.52 -50.38
CA PHE A 164 12.86 12.35 -51.01
C PHE A 164 13.50 11.64 -52.21
N PHE A 165 13.88 10.36 -52.09
CA PHE A 165 14.43 9.60 -53.22
C PHE A 165 13.43 9.41 -54.37
N LEU A 166 12.14 9.17 -54.06
CA LEU A 166 11.07 9.09 -55.05
C LEU A 166 10.92 10.39 -55.84
N LEU A 167 10.88 11.54 -55.15
CA LEU A 167 10.71 12.85 -55.78
C LEU A 167 11.90 13.22 -56.69
N ASN A 168 13.08 12.68 -56.44
CA ASN A 168 14.28 12.89 -57.25
C ASN A 168 14.51 11.82 -58.34
N GLY A 169 13.55 10.90 -58.55
CA GLY A 169 13.63 9.87 -59.59
C GLY A 169 14.49 8.65 -59.24
N TYR A 170 14.96 8.52 -58.01
CA TYR A 170 15.77 7.39 -57.55
C TYR A 170 14.90 6.23 -57.04
N PHE A 171 14.41 5.39 -57.96
CA PHE A 171 13.50 4.28 -57.60
C PHE A 171 14.17 3.15 -56.80
N LYS A 172 15.43 2.78 -57.10
CA LYS A 172 16.10 1.68 -56.37
C LYS A 172 16.32 2.02 -54.88
N PRO A 173 16.84 3.20 -54.51
CA PRO A 173 16.96 3.61 -53.11
C PRO A 173 15.62 3.76 -52.38
N SER A 174 14.55 4.15 -53.07
CA SER A 174 13.25 4.34 -52.41
C SER A 174 12.62 3.03 -51.92
N LEU A 175 13.02 1.87 -52.46
CA LEU A 175 12.61 0.55 -51.95
C LEU A 175 13.03 0.31 -50.49
N MET A 176 14.07 1.01 -49.99
CA MET A 176 14.40 1.00 -48.56
C MET A 176 13.26 1.51 -47.67
N GLY A 177 12.31 2.25 -48.24
CA GLY A 177 11.10 2.71 -47.56
C GLY A 177 10.28 1.59 -46.92
N ILE A 178 10.34 0.36 -47.44
CA ILE A 178 9.67 -0.81 -46.87
C ILE A 178 10.16 -1.07 -45.43
N ILE A 179 11.42 -0.75 -45.13
CA ILE A 179 12.03 -0.94 -43.82
C ILE A 179 12.06 0.39 -43.04
N THR A 180 12.44 1.49 -43.69
CA THR A 180 12.66 2.77 -42.99
C THR A 180 11.36 3.41 -42.53
N VAL A 181 10.25 3.28 -43.27
CA VAL A 181 8.96 3.89 -42.89
C VAL A 181 8.35 3.23 -41.65
N PRO A 182 8.22 1.88 -41.55
CA PRO A 182 7.74 1.25 -40.33
C PRO A 182 8.63 1.55 -39.12
N MET A 183 9.95 1.59 -39.31
CA MET A 183 10.90 1.95 -38.26
C MET A 183 10.68 3.39 -37.78
N GLY A 184 10.58 4.36 -38.69
CA GLY A 184 10.32 5.75 -38.37
C GLY A 184 8.98 5.94 -37.64
N LEU A 185 7.92 5.25 -38.08
CA LEU A 185 6.62 5.26 -37.39
C LEU A 185 6.71 4.70 -35.96
N LYS A 186 7.44 3.60 -35.77
CA LYS A 186 7.67 3.03 -34.43
C LYS A 186 8.43 3.98 -33.52
N ILE A 187 9.47 4.65 -34.03
CA ILE A 187 10.21 5.67 -33.29
C ILE A 187 9.27 6.81 -32.86
N VAL A 188 8.45 7.34 -33.77
CA VAL A 188 7.49 8.39 -33.46
C VAL A 188 6.47 7.91 -32.41
N GLN A 189 5.94 6.69 -32.51
CA GLN A 189 5.03 6.13 -31.52
C GLN A 189 5.66 6.06 -30.12
N VAL A 190 6.91 5.58 -30.03
CA VAL A 190 7.66 5.53 -28.76
C VAL A 190 7.86 6.93 -28.21
N MET A 191 8.19 7.92 -29.05
CA MET A 191 8.31 9.32 -28.62
C MET A 191 6.98 9.91 -28.13
N LEU A 192 5.85 9.59 -28.77
CA LEU A 192 4.54 10.03 -28.29
C LEU A 192 4.18 9.42 -26.93
N ALA A 193 4.52 8.16 -26.69
CA ALA A 193 4.39 7.53 -25.37
C ALA A 193 5.30 8.21 -24.34
N PHE A 194 6.57 8.43 -24.70
CA PHE A 194 7.54 9.12 -23.85
C PHE A 194 7.08 10.55 -23.48
N ARG A 195 6.40 11.27 -24.37
CA ARG A 195 5.78 12.57 -24.06
C ARG A 195 4.74 12.48 -22.95
N VAL A 196 3.94 11.40 -22.91
CA VAL A 196 2.97 11.19 -21.82
C VAL A 196 3.70 10.97 -20.50
N ASP A 197 4.78 10.17 -20.53
CA ASP A 197 5.60 9.90 -19.35
C ASP A 197 6.32 11.14 -18.83
N ILE A 198 6.90 11.98 -19.71
CA ILE A 198 7.48 13.29 -19.34
C ILE A 198 6.44 14.12 -18.59
N ARG A 199 5.23 14.27 -19.15
CA ARG A 199 4.16 15.08 -18.53
C ARG A 199 3.81 14.57 -17.14
N LYS A 200 3.66 13.26 -16.98
CA LYS A 200 3.35 12.63 -15.69
C LYS A 200 4.50 12.78 -14.69
N HIS A 201 5.74 12.54 -15.11
CA HIS A 201 6.92 12.61 -14.26
C HIS A 201 7.18 14.02 -13.71
N PHE A 202 6.97 15.03 -14.55
CA PHE A 202 7.09 16.44 -14.15
C PHE A 202 5.80 17.02 -13.54
N GLY A 203 4.74 16.21 -13.40
CA GLY A 203 3.47 16.62 -12.82
C GLY A 203 2.82 17.79 -13.55
N GLU A 204 2.88 17.79 -14.88
CA GLU A 204 2.19 18.77 -15.74
C GLU A 204 0.69 18.48 -15.84
N ASP A 205 0.27 17.28 -15.47
CA ASP A 205 -1.12 16.83 -15.35
C ASP A 205 -1.78 17.25 -14.01
N LEU A 206 -1.01 17.77 -13.07
CA LEU A 206 -1.50 18.22 -11.76
C LEU A 206 -1.94 19.70 -11.79
N PRO A 207 -2.99 20.07 -11.03
CA PRO A 207 -3.38 21.47 -10.88
C PRO A 207 -2.24 22.29 -10.26
N GLU A 208 -2.06 23.52 -10.74
CA GLU A 208 -0.91 24.38 -10.35
C GLU A 208 -0.97 24.82 -8.88
N THR A 209 -2.15 24.77 -8.24
CA THR A 209 -2.34 25.07 -6.82
C THR A 209 -3.29 24.04 -6.20
N VAL A 210 -2.96 23.61 -4.99
CA VAL A 210 -3.91 22.93 -4.10
C VAL A 210 -4.56 24.04 -3.29
N SER A 211 -5.75 24.47 -3.71
CA SER A 211 -6.59 25.40 -2.95
C SER A 211 -7.05 24.79 -1.63
#